data_AF-A0A2J6XL85-F1
#
_entry.id   AF-A0A2J6XL85-F1
#
_cell.length_a   1.000
_cell.length_b   1.000
_cell.length_c   1.000
_cell.angle_alpha   90.00
_cell.angle_beta   90.00
_cell.angle_gamma   90.00
#
_symmetry.space_group_name_H-M   'P 1'
#
loop_
_entity.id
_entity.type
_entity.pdbx_description
1 polymer ?
#
loop_
_entity_poly.entity_id
_entity_poly.type
_entity_poly.pdbx_seq_one_letter_code
_entity_poly.pdbx_strand_id
1 'polypeptide(L)'
;MHIIIGIKLDRVLYIIENNGYSIKDLDNLKEKLNNLGCAHTIRVSITHLEIVAFCKDSKTLRDKITKSIGSRILDIFIGEPEVKNGKELSDFMSFLDNELFWLAHTFMENPWKSYNDKKLQSLVLYAGALAKAQEGDKKAAINLIQMAKDLGGDELIDMDCAIKQIDLIFQNQRTSASRCLNVEQITNHMRPKT
;
A
#
# COMPACT_ATOMS: atom_id res chain seq x y z
N MET A 1 16.78 -15.95 -35.40
CA MET A 1 16.88 -15.90 -33.93
C MET A 1 15.84 -14.90 -33.44
N HIS A 2 14.69 -15.37 -32.97
CA HIS A 2 13.63 -14.50 -32.48
C HIS A 2 14.03 -14.01 -31.09
N ILE A 3 14.42 -12.74 -30.99
CA ILE A 3 14.57 -12.08 -29.70
C ILE A 3 13.15 -11.81 -29.22
N ILE A 4 12.64 -12.67 -28.34
CA ILE A 4 11.49 -12.33 -27.52
C ILE A 4 12.00 -11.28 -26.54
N ILE A 5 11.88 -10.01 -26.90
CA ILE A 5 12.01 -8.92 -25.95
C ILE A 5 10.83 -9.13 -25.00
N GLY A 6 11.10 -9.71 -23.83
CA GLY A 6 10.12 -9.76 -22.75
C GLY A 6 9.70 -8.33 -22.48
N ILE A 7 8.47 -7.97 -22.88
CA ILE A 7 7.89 -6.67 -22.59
C ILE A 7 7.80 -6.62 -21.07
N LYS A 8 8.73 -5.94 -20.41
CA LYS A 8 8.64 -5.68 -18.98
C LYS A 8 7.40 -4.80 -18.80
N LEU A 9 6.32 -5.39 -18.30
CA LEU A 9 5.11 -4.64 -17.96
C LEU A 9 5.48 -3.76 -16.77
N ASP A 10 5.41 -2.44 -16.97
CA ASP A 10 5.59 -1.51 -15.87
C ASP A 10 4.37 -1.61 -14.95
N ARG A 11 4.64 -1.57 -13.64
CA ARG A 11 3.63 -1.45 -12.61
C ARG A 11 3.23 0.01 -12.50
N VAL A 12 1.95 0.30 -12.68
CA VAL A 12 1.41 1.66 -12.60
C VAL A 12 0.37 1.70 -11.49
N LEU A 13 0.52 2.62 -10.56
CA LEU A 13 -0.47 2.92 -9.54
C LEU A 13 -1.18 4.22 -9.89
N TYR A 14 -2.50 4.16 -10.02
CA TYR A 14 -3.36 5.32 -10.15
C TYR A 14 -3.98 5.64 -8.79
N ILE A 15 -3.82 6.88 -8.34
CA ILE A 15 -4.57 7.42 -7.19
C ILE A 15 -5.75 8.19 -7.75
N ILE A 16 -6.95 7.80 -7.36
CA ILE A 16 -8.20 8.32 -7.92
C ILE A 16 -9.05 8.87 -6.78
N GLU A 17 -9.71 9.99 -6.97
CA GLU A 17 -10.62 10.55 -5.97
C GLU A 17 -11.72 9.56 -5.59
N ASN A 18 -11.91 9.34 -4.27
CA ASN A 18 -12.99 8.48 -3.81
C ASN A 18 -14.27 9.29 -3.59
N ASN A 19 -15.28 9.03 -4.41
CA ASN A 19 -16.60 9.65 -4.34
C ASN A 19 -17.60 8.83 -3.51
N GLY A 20 -17.16 8.31 -2.35
CA GLY A 20 -18.01 7.62 -1.38
C GLY A 20 -18.05 6.09 -1.50
N TYR A 21 -17.14 5.48 -2.26
CA TYR A 21 -16.95 4.03 -2.24
C TYR A 21 -16.35 3.56 -0.92
N SER A 22 -16.70 2.36 -0.53
CA SER A 22 -16.14 1.63 0.60
C SER A 22 -15.61 0.27 0.14
N ILE A 23 -14.96 -0.48 1.03
CA ILE A 23 -14.52 -1.85 0.72
C ILE A 23 -15.69 -2.78 0.34
N LYS A 24 -16.94 -2.46 0.73
CA LYS A 24 -18.13 -3.24 0.34
C LYS A 24 -18.45 -3.10 -1.15
N ASP A 25 -17.94 -2.06 -1.78
CA ASP A 25 -18.15 -1.75 -3.20
C ASP A 25 -17.07 -2.36 -4.09
N LEU A 26 -16.10 -3.09 -3.52
CA LEU A 26 -14.96 -3.65 -4.25
C LEU A 26 -15.37 -4.51 -5.45
N ASP A 27 -16.39 -5.35 -5.31
CA ASP A 27 -16.80 -6.25 -6.41
C ASP A 27 -17.44 -5.47 -7.56
N ASN A 28 -18.25 -4.44 -7.25
CA ASN A 28 -18.77 -3.51 -8.25
C ASN A 28 -17.64 -2.71 -8.93
N LEU A 29 -16.64 -2.26 -8.17
CA LEU A 29 -15.46 -1.58 -8.72
C LEU A 29 -14.65 -2.49 -9.65
N LYS A 30 -14.45 -3.77 -9.28
CA LYS A 30 -13.80 -4.77 -10.14
C LYS A 30 -14.59 -5.00 -11.43
N GLU A 31 -15.93 -5.08 -11.35
CA GLU A 31 -16.79 -5.24 -12.52
C GLU A 31 -16.65 -4.05 -13.48
N LYS A 32 -16.69 -2.82 -12.96
CA LYS A 32 -16.48 -1.59 -13.75
C LYS A 32 -15.13 -1.59 -14.48
N LEU A 33 -14.11 -2.18 -13.90
CA LEU A 33 -12.74 -2.20 -14.42
C LEU A 33 -12.37 -3.49 -15.15
N ASN A 34 -13.30 -4.43 -15.33
CA ASN A 34 -13.02 -5.71 -15.99
C ASN A 34 -12.48 -5.53 -17.43
N ASN A 35 -12.90 -4.47 -18.13
CA ASN A 35 -12.52 -4.18 -19.52
C ASN A 35 -11.23 -3.36 -19.68
N LEU A 36 -10.44 -3.19 -18.62
CA LEU A 36 -9.15 -2.50 -18.69
C LEU A 36 -8.19 -3.22 -19.66
N GLY A 37 -8.27 -4.56 -19.74
CA GLY A 37 -7.41 -5.37 -20.59
C GLY A 37 -6.04 -5.68 -19.98
N CYS A 38 -5.89 -5.48 -18.67
CA CYS A 38 -4.72 -5.92 -17.91
C CYS A 38 -5.08 -6.34 -16.49
N ALA A 39 -4.20 -7.15 -15.89
CA ALA A 39 -4.30 -7.53 -14.50
C ALA A 39 -4.21 -6.28 -13.62
N HIS A 40 -5.12 -6.18 -12.66
CA HIS A 40 -5.18 -5.04 -11.75
C HIS A 40 -5.68 -5.46 -10.37
N THR A 41 -5.33 -4.64 -9.37
CA THR A 41 -5.84 -4.75 -8.01
C THR A 41 -6.38 -3.40 -7.59
N ILE A 42 -7.46 -3.41 -6.81
CA ILE A 42 -8.16 -2.21 -6.35
C ILE A 42 -8.07 -2.18 -4.84
N ARG A 43 -7.74 -1.01 -4.29
CA ARG A 43 -7.81 -0.73 -2.86
C ARG A 43 -8.69 0.50 -2.64
N VAL A 44 -9.48 0.45 -1.58
CA VAL A 44 -10.38 1.53 -1.20
C VAL A 44 -9.89 2.16 0.10
N SER A 45 -9.54 3.44 0.05
CA SER A 45 -9.31 4.28 1.24
C SER A 45 -10.45 5.27 1.41
N ILE A 46 -10.44 6.06 2.49
CA ILE A 46 -11.50 7.05 2.72
C ILE A 46 -11.50 8.15 1.67
N THR A 47 -10.32 8.58 1.23
CA THR A 47 -10.17 9.76 0.36
C THR A 47 -9.91 9.40 -1.08
N HIS A 48 -9.42 8.19 -1.36
CA HIS A 48 -9.03 7.80 -2.71
C HIS A 48 -9.23 6.29 -2.96
N LEU A 49 -9.21 5.94 -4.24
CA LEU A 49 -9.06 4.58 -4.72
C LEU A 49 -7.65 4.42 -5.25
N GLU A 50 -7.04 3.28 -4.96
CA GLU A 50 -5.82 2.85 -5.64
C GLU A 50 -6.18 1.81 -6.70
N ILE A 51 -5.70 2.01 -7.93
CA ILE A 51 -5.69 0.96 -8.95
C ILE A 51 -4.24 0.67 -9.30
N VAL A 52 -3.75 -0.49 -8.87
CA VAL A 52 -2.44 -1.01 -9.30
C VAL A 52 -2.67 -1.84 -10.54
N ALA A 53 -2.15 -1.40 -11.67
CA ALA A 53 -2.30 -2.05 -12.97
C ALA A 53 -0.94 -2.54 -13.48
N PHE A 54 -0.89 -3.77 -13.97
CA PHE A 54 0.33 -4.37 -14.55
C PHE A 54 0.33 -4.19 -16.07
N CYS A 55 0.48 -2.95 -16.50
CA CYS A 55 0.37 -2.53 -17.89
C CYS A 55 1.09 -1.18 -18.06
N LYS A 56 1.63 -0.94 -19.25
CA LYS A 56 2.26 0.34 -19.56
C LYS A 56 1.24 1.47 -19.43
N ASP A 57 1.59 2.52 -18.70
CA ASP A 57 0.76 3.72 -18.62
C ASP A 57 0.54 4.30 -20.02
N SER A 58 -0.71 4.64 -20.32
CA SER A 58 -1.09 5.21 -21.60
C SER A 58 -2.34 6.06 -21.44
N LYS A 59 -2.50 7.02 -22.35
CA LYS A 59 -3.71 7.85 -22.42
C LYS A 59 -4.98 7.00 -22.48
N THR A 60 -4.98 5.94 -23.29
CA THR A 60 -6.11 5.02 -23.41
C THR A 60 -6.49 4.35 -22.09
N LEU A 61 -5.49 3.93 -21.29
CA LEU A 61 -5.75 3.31 -19.99
C LEU A 61 -6.35 4.33 -19.00
N ARG A 62 -5.78 5.53 -18.94
CA ARG A 62 -6.29 6.64 -18.13
C ARG A 62 -7.73 7.01 -18.48
N ASP A 63 -8.05 7.09 -19.78
CA ASP A 63 -9.39 7.39 -20.28
C ASP A 63 -10.39 6.28 -19.89
N LYS A 64 -10.00 5.01 -20.02
CA LYS A 64 -10.82 3.87 -19.59
C LYS A 64 -11.11 3.90 -18.09
N ILE A 65 -10.08 4.13 -17.26
CA ILE A 65 -10.23 4.21 -15.80
C ILE A 65 -11.18 5.35 -15.43
N THR A 66 -10.92 6.55 -15.96
CA THR A 66 -11.73 7.76 -15.68
C THR A 66 -13.18 7.55 -16.10
N LYS A 67 -13.43 6.98 -17.29
CA LYS A 67 -14.78 6.69 -17.79
C LYS A 67 -15.51 5.63 -16.95
N SER A 68 -14.79 4.61 -16.47
CA SER A 68 -15.39 3.49 -15.76
C SER A 68 -15.72 3.82 -14.30
N ILE A 69 -14.84 4.57 -13.62
CA ILE A 69 -15.04 4.96 -12.23
C ILE A 69 -15.88 6.23 -12.12
N GLY A 70 -15.75 7.15 -13.08
CA GLY A 70 -16.41 8.46 -13.05
C GLY A 70 -15.76 9.45 -12.09
N SER A 71 -14.50 9.21 -11.71
CA SER A 71 -13.75 10.05 -10.75
C SER A 71 -12.45 10.54 -11.37
N ARG A 72 -11.95 11.67 -10.83
CA ARG A 72 -10.70 12.29 -11.28
C ARG A 72 -9.49 11.49 -10.80
N ILE A 73 -8.53 11.28 -11.69
CA ILE A 73 -7.19 10.80 -11.30
C ILE A 73 -6.45 11.94 -10.60
N LEU A 74 -6.03 11.71 -9.37
CA LEU A 74 -5.29 12.65 -8.53
C LEU A 74 -3.79 12.59 -8.81
N ASP A 75 -3.25 11.38 -8.92
CA ASP A 75 -1.81 11.14 -9.07
C ASP A 75 -1.53 9.78 -9.73
N ILE A 76 -0.31 9.61 -10.25
CA ILE A 76 0.13 8.41 -10.97
C ILE A 76 1.58 8.11 -10.61
N PHE A 77 1.81 6.91 -10.08
CA PHE A 77 3.13 6.39 -9.77
C PHE A 77 3.51 5.28 -10.75
N ILE A 78 4.70 5.38 -11.34
CA ILE A 78 5.23 4.39 -12.27
C ILE A 78 6.47 3.75 -11.65
N GLY A 79 6.46 2.43 -11.48
CA GLY A 79 7.58 1.67 -10.92
C GLY A 79 7.58 1.58 -9.40
N GLU A 80 8.77 1.65 -8.81
CA GLU A 80 8.99 1.62 -7.35
C GLU A 80 9.18 3.04 -6.80
N PRO A 81 8.68 3.32 -5.59
CA PRO A 81 8.88 4.62 -4.97
C PRO A 81 10.36 4.85 -4.63
N GLU A 82 10.86 6.06 -4.91
CA GLU A 82 12.23 6.46 -4.59
C GLU A 82 12.41 6.61 -3.08
N VAL A 83 13.52 6.11 -2.55
CA VAL A 83 13.89 6.26 -1.14
C VAL A 83 14.97 7.33 -1.00
N LYS A 84 14.63 8.42 -0.33
CA LYS A 84 15.58 9.51 -0.04
C LYS A 84 16.29 9.25 1.28
N ASN A 85 17.62 9.27 1.25
CA ASN A 85 18.44 9.06 2.45
C ASN A 85 18.06 10.05 3.57
N GLY A 86 17.82 9.52 4.77
CA GLY A 86 17.45 10.30 5.95
C GLY A 86 15.99 10.76 5.99
N LYS A 87 15.14 10.31 5.06
CA LYS A 87 13.70 10.58 5.01
C LYS A 87 12.85 9.31 5.08
N GLU A 88 13.48 8.15 5.26
CA GLU A 88 12.85 6.84 5.19
C GLU A 88 11.66 6.74 6.14
N LEU A 89 11.87 7.03 7.43
CA LEU A 89 10.79 6.91 8.41
C LEU A 89 9.70 7.97 8.22
N SER A 90 10.07 9.22 7.90
CA SER A 90 9.08 10.30 7.71
C SER A 90 8.22 10.06 6.47
N ASP A 91 8.80 9.58 5.36
CA ASP A 91 8.08 9.32 4.12
C ASP A 91 7.19 8.08 4.29
N PHE A 92 7.68 7.04 4.98
CA PHE A 92 6.87 5.87 5.35
C PHE A 92 5.64 6.27 6.17
N MET A 93 5.83 7.07 7.22
CA MET A 93 4.73 7.57 8.06
C MET A 93 3.75 8.44 7.26
N SER A 94 4.27 9.29 6.37
CA SER A 94 3.43 10.11 5.49
C SER A 94 2.53 9.24 4.60
N PHE A 95 3.05 8.17 4.02
CA PHE A 95 2.22 7.24 3.24
C PHE A 95 1.15 6.56 4.11
N LEU A 96 1.49 6.13 5.33
CA LEU A 96 0.53 5.56 6.27
C LEU A 96 -0.59 6.56 6.63
N ASP A 97 -0.24 7.80 6.97
CA ASP A 97 -1.21 8.82 7.38
C ASP A 97 -2.12 9.26 6.24
N ASN A 98 -1.67 9.07 5.00
CA ASN A 98 -2.45 9.33 3.80
C ASN A 98 -3.28 8.13 3.33
N GLU A 99 -3.20 6.98 4.01
CA GLU A 99 -3.83 5.70 3.62
C GLU A 99 -3.30 5.09 2.31
N LEU A 100 -2.08 5.50 1.92
CA LEU A 100 -1.34 4.97 0.77
C LEU A 100 -0.55 3.72 1.19
N PHE A 101 -1.24 2.74 1.79
CA PHE A 101 -0.60 1.63 2.49
C PHE A 101 0.20 0.72 1.58
N TRP A 102 -0.23 0.55 0.34
CA TRP A 102 0.53 -0.23 -0.62
C TRP A 102 1.83 0.47 -1.04
N LEU A 103 1.80 1.81 -1.18
CA LEU A 103 3.03 2.59 -1.38
C LEU A 103 3.92 2.48 -0.15
N ALA A 104 3.38 2.63 1.07
CA ALA A 104 4.14 2.46 2.31
C ALA A 104 4.81 1.07 2.38
N HIS A 105 4.09 0.01 2.03
CA HIS A 105 4.58 -1.37 1.99
C HIS A 105 5.75 -1.52 1.01
N THR A 106 5.56 -1.12 -0.25
CA THR A 106 6.59 -1.24 -1.28
C THR A 106 7.78 -0.34 -1.02
N PHE A 107 7.56 0.86 -0.50
CA PHE A 107 8.60 1.79 -0.09
C PHE A 107 9.48 1.20 1.00
N MET A 108 8.88 0.66 2.07
CA MET A 108 9.62 0.18 3.24
C MET A 108 10.43 -1.09 2.97
N GLU A 109 10.18 -1.80 1.88
CA GLU A 109 11.02 -2.93 1.48
C GLU A 109 12.50 -2.53 1.29
N ASN A 110 12.75 -1.36 0.69
CA ASN A 110 14.11 -0.91 0.37
C ASN A 110 14.91 -0.49 1.61
N PRO A 111 14.37 0.34 2.52
CA PRO A 111 15.01 0.58 3.82
C PRO A 111 15.25 -0.71 4.58
N TRP A 112 14.24 -1.59 4.71
CA TRP A 112 14.40 -2.85 5.42
C TRP A 112 15.55 -3.70 4.85
N LYS A 113 15.59 -3.91 3.52
CA LYS A 113 16.68 -4.68 2.87
C LYS A 113 18.04 -4.05 3.11
N SER A 114 18.13 -2.72 3.11
CA SER A 114 19.38 -1.98 3.36
C SER A 114 19.90 -2.16 4.78
N TYR A 115 19.02 -2.10 5.79
CA TYR A 115 19.42 -2.32 7.19
C TYR A 115 19.54 -3.81 7.57
N ASN A 116 18.94 -4.69 6.77
CA ASN A 116 18.92 -6.15 6.97
C ASN A 116 18.51 -6.57 8.40
N ASP A 117 17.48 -5.91 8.93
CA ASP A 117 16.95 -6.16 10.27
C ASP A 117 15.55 -6.81 10.18
N LYS A 118 15.40 -8.02 10.74
CA LYS A 118 14.13 -8.75 10.74
C LYS A 118 13.02 -7.99 11.45
N LYS A 119 13.32 -7.20 12.49
CA LYS A 119 12.32 -6.36 13.16
C LYS A 119 11.83 -5.26 12.22
N LEU A 120 12.69 -4.64 11.42
CA LEU A 120 12.25 -3.65 10.43
C LEU A 120 11.37 -4.26 9.32
N GLN A 121 11.48 -5.56 9.05
CA GLN A 121 10.56 -6.26 8.16
C GLN A 121 9.11 -6.21 8.66
N SER A 122 8.90 -6.14 9.98
CA SER A 122 7.55 -6.04 10.55
C SER A 122 6.80 -4.78 10.11
N LEU A 123 7.52 -3.69 9.79
CA LEU A 123 6.94 -2.45 9.26
C LEU A 123 6.41 -2.66 7.83
N VAL A 124 7.13 -3.44 7.01
CA VAL A 124 6.70 -3.87 5.68
C VAL A 124 5.42 -4.70 5.77
N LEU A 125 5.38 -5.65 6.72
CA LEU A 125 4.22 -6.50 6.95
C LEU A 125 3.02 -5.72 7.47
N TYR A 126 3.24 -4.74 8.36
CA TYR A 126 2.17 -3.87 8.87
C TYR A 126 1.51 -3.04 7.78
N ALA A 127 2.30 -2.35 6.95
CA ALA A 127 1.75 -1.62 5.80
C ALA A 127 1.05 -2.57 4.82
N GLY A 128 1.61 -3.76 4.59
CA GLY A 128 0.99 -4.81 3.78
C GLY A 128 -0.35 -5.29 4.35
N ALA A 129 -0.48 -5.40 5.68
CA ALA A 129 -1.71 -5.78 6.35
C ALA A 129 -2.82 -4.74 6.10
N LEU A 130 -2.51 -3.46 6.22
CA LEU A 130 -3.44 -2.37 5.96
C LEU A 130 -3.83 -2.33 4.47
N ALA A 131 -2.89 -2.56 3.56
CA ALA A 131 -3.18 -2.69 2.13
C ALA A 131 -4.12 -3.88 1.84
N LYS A 132 -3.94 -5.03 2.50
CA LYS A 132 -4.87 -6.18 2.40
C LYS A 132 -6.25 -5.89 2.97
N ALA A 133 -6.33 -5.10 4.04
CA ALA A 133 -7.61 -4.65 4.57
C ALA A 133 -8.36 -3.77 3.56
N GLN A 134 -7.67 -2.87 2.84
CA GLN A 134 -8.29 -2.07 1.78
C GLN A 134 -8.67 -2.88 0.53
N GLU A 135 -8.11 -4.08 0.35
CA GLU A 135 -8.54 -5.08 -0.64
C GLU A 135 -9.75 -5.91 -0.15
N GLY A 136 -10.27 -5.64 1.05
CA GLY A 136 -11.41 -6.35 1.64
C GLY A 136 -11.05 -7.69 2.30
N ASP A 137 -9.76 -8.06 2.38
CA ASP A 137 -9.31 -9.33 2.94
C ASP A 137 -8.86 -9.19 4.40
N LYS A 138 -9.84 -9.22 5.31
CA LYS A 138 -9.58 -9.08 6.76
C LYS A 138 -8.70 -10.21 7.27
N LYS A 139 -8.91 -11.43 6.78
CA LYS A 139 -8.19 -12.62 7.26
C LYS A 139 -6.71 -12.52 6.89
N ALA A 140 -6.39 -12.17 5.64
CA ALA A 140 -5.01 -11.96 5.23
C ALA A 140 -4.36 -10.80 5.98
N ALA A 141 -5.09 -9.70 6.20
CA ALA A 141 -4.60 -8.57 6.98
C ALA A 141 -4.19 -8.98 8.40
N ILE A 142 -5.06 -9.70 9.13
CA ILE A 142 -4.75 -10.17 10.50
C ILE A 142 -3.59 -11.16 10.51
N ASN A 143 -3.50 -12.07 9.53
CA ASN A 143 -2.36 -12.98 9.41
C ASN A 143 -1.03 -12.22 9.25
N LEU A 144 -1.01 -11.14 8.47
CA LEU A 144 0.20 -10.31 8.31
C LEU A 144 0.60 -9.58 9.60
N ILE A 145 -0.37 -9.13 10.41
CA ILE A 145 -0.09 -8.60 11.75
C ILE A 145 0.53 -9.66 12.66
N GLN A 146 0.00 -10.89 12.64
CA GLN A 146 0.57 -11.98 13.43
C GLN A 146 2.00 -12.30 12.98
N MET A 147 2.25 -12.36 11.66
CA MET A 147 3.61 -12.54 11.14
C MET A 147 4.55 -11.39 11.53
N ALA A 148 4.07 -10.14 11.55
CA ALA A 148 4.84 -9.00 12.01
C ALA A 148 5.24 -9.15 13.48
N LYS A 149 4.31 -9.62 14.32
CA LYS A 149 4.58 -9.95 15.72
C LYS A 149 5.58 -11.09 15.88
N ASP A 150 5.47 -12.16 15.09
CA ASP A 150 6.38 -13.31 15.13
C ASP A 150 7.84 -12.92 14.77
N LEU A 151 8.03 -11.80 14.06
CA LEU A 151 9.34 -11.20 13.77
C LEU A 151 9.86 -10.25 14.88
N GLY A 152 9.16 -10.15 16.02
CA GLY A 152 9.47 -9.22 17.11
C GLY A 152 9.05 -7.79 16.81
N GLY A 153 8.04 -7.61 15.94
CA GLY A 153 7.53 -6.30 15.56
C GLY A 153 6.74 -5.59 16.66
N ASP A 154 6.37 -6.29 17.74
CA ASP A 154 5.64 -5.74 18.88
C ASP A 154 6.46 -4.73 19.72
N GLU A 155 7.78 -4.68 19.52
CA GLU A 155 8.61 -3.57 20.01
C GLU A 155 8.48 -2.29 19.16
N LEU A 156 8.17 -2.44 17.87
CA LEU A 156 8.11 -1.33 16.89
C LEU A 156 6.68 -0.86 16.63
N ILE A 157 5.68 -1.71 16.87
CA ILE A 157 4.29 -1.51 16.49
C ILE A 157 3.40 -1.97 17.64
N ASP A 158 2.51 -1.09 18.09
CA ASP A 158 1.40 -1.46 18.95
C ASP A 158 0.42 -2.33 18.15
N MET A 159 0.42 -3.64 18.44
CA MET A 159 -0.36 -4.65 17.70
C MET A 159 -1.87 -4.47 17.91
N ASP A 160 -2.30 -4.04 19.10
CA ASP A 160 -3.72 -3.78 19.36
C ASP A 160 -4.18 -2.54 18.60
N CYS A 161 -3.34 -1.50 18.56
CA CYS A 161 -3.56 -0.34 17.71
C CYS A 161 -3.64 -0.74 16.23
N ALA A 162 -2.71 -1.57 15.74
CA ALA A 162 -2.68 -2.03 14.35
C ALA A 162 -3.96 -2.80 13.96
N ILE A 163 -4.45 -3.69 14.82
CA ILE A 163 -5.71 -4.41 14.61
C ILE A 163 -6.90 -3.43 14.57
N LYS A 164 -6.93 -2.43 15.46
CA LYS A 164 -7.96 -1.38 15.42
C LYS A 164 -7.94 -0.60 14.11
N GLN A 165 -6.77 -0.31 13.52
CA GLN A 165 -6.71 0.37 12.22
C GLN A 165 -7.34 -0.48 11.10
N ILE A 166 -7.14 -1.80 11.13
CA ILE A 166 -7.83 -2.71 10.21
C ILE A 166 -9.34 -2.61 10.40
N ASP A 167 -9.83 -2.65 11.65
CA ASP A 167 -11.26 -2.53 11.92
C ASP A 167 -11.86 -1.21 11.41
N LEU A 168 -11.14 -0.09 11.55
CA LEU A 168 -11.57 1.21 11.02
C LEU A 168 -11.77 1.17 9.49
N ILE A 169 -10.86 0.53 8.75
CA ILE A 169 -11.00 0.34 7.30
C ILE A 169 -12.31 -0.42 6.99
N PHE A 170 -12.60 -1.50 7.72
CA PHE A 170 -13.83 -2.27 7.53
C PHE A 170 -15.10 -1.53 7.96
N GLN A 171 -14.97 -0.55 8.84
CA GLN A 171 -16.05 0.34 9.26
C GLN A 171 -16.19 1.58 8.35
N ASN A 172 -15.39 1.67 7.29
CA ASN A 172 -15.33 2.84 6.41
C ASN A 172 -15.03 4.13 7.19
N GLN A 173 -14.05 4.06 8.08
CA GLN A 173 -13.56 5.19 8.87
C GLN A 173 -12.09 5.48 8.57
N ARG A 174 -11.69 6.74 8.77
CA ARG A 174 -10.32 7.18 8.56
C ARG A 174 -9.39 6.55 9.59
N THR A 175 -8.27 6.04 9.12
CA THR A 175 -7.21 5.50 9.98
C THR A 175 -6.26 6.59 10.48
N SER A 176 -5.41 6.24 11.45
CA SER A 176 -4.27 7.02 11.91
C SER A 176 -3.09 6.08 12.12
N ALA A 177 -2.74 5.34 11.06
CA ALA A 177 -1.89 4.16 11.13
C ALA A 177 -0.47 4.42 11.66
N SER A 178 0.10 5.60 11.43
CA SER A 178 1.43 5.94 11.95
C SER A 178 1.45 6.04 13.49
N ARG A 179 0.30 6.32 14.14
CA ARG A 179 0.22 6.43 15.61
C ARG A 179 0.46 5.11 16.32
N CYS A 180 0.33 3.99 15.62
CA CYS A 180 0.66 2.67 16.17
C CYS A 180 2.16 2.40 16.22
N LEU A 181 2.99 3.28 15.65
CA LEU A 181 4.44 3.07 15.56
C LEU A 181 5.16 3.61 16.79
N ASN A 182 6.11 2.82 17.30
CA ASN A 182 7.10 3.28 18.26
C ASN A 182 8.28 3.92 17.52
N VAL A 183 8.13 5.21 17.21
CA VAL A 183 9.10 5.99 16.41
C VAL A 183 10.51 5.95 17.01
N GLU A 184 10.64 5.97 18.33
CA GLU A 184 11.94 5.90 19.01
C GLU A 184 12.65 4.57 18.73
N GLN A 185 11.95 3.45 18.94
CA GLN A 185 12.52 2.12 18.70
C GLN A 185 12.85 1.92 17.22
N ILE A 186 11.96 2.33 16.32
CA ILE A 186 12.22 2.24 14.88
C ILE A 186 13.48 3.02 14.50
N THR A 187 13.62 4.24 15.02
CA THR A 187 14.80 5.09 14.77
C THR A 187 16.08 4.40 15.25
N ASN A 188 16.05 3.72 16.40
CA ASN A 188 17.21 2.96 16.89
C ASN A 188 17.59 1.80 15.97
N HIS A 189 16.61 1.11 15.39
CA HIS A 189 16.83 0.02 14.42
C HIS A 189 17.29 0.51 13.04
N MET A 190 16.97 1.74 12.67
CA MET A 190 17.39 2.37 11.41
C MET A 190 18.73 3.12 11.53
N ARG A 191 19.50 2.91 12.60
CA ARG A 191 20.87 3.45 12.69
C ARG A 191 21.84 2.52 11.97
N PRO A 192 22.79 3.07 11.19
CA PRO A 192 23.91 2.27 10.69
C PRO A 192 24.63 1.62 11.87
N LYS A 193 24.83 0.30 11.81
CA LYS A 193 25.66 -0.39 12.78
C LYS A 193 27.12 0.01 12.50
N THR A 194 27.72 0.75 13.43
CA THR A 194 29.15 1.10 13.44
C THR A 194 30.02 -0.13 13.57
#